data_AF-A0A1G3PT14-F1
#
_entry.id   AF-A0A1G3PT14-F1
#
_cell.length_a   1.000
_cell.length_b   1.000
_cell.length_c   1.000
_cell.angle_alpha   90.00
_cell.angle_beta   90.00
_cell.angle_gamma   90.00
#
_symmetry.space_group_name_H-M   'P 1'
#
loop_
_entity.id
_entity.type
_entity.pdbx_description
1 polymer ?
#
loop_
_entity_poly.entity_id
_entity_poly.type
_entity_poly.pdbx_seq_one_letter_code
_entity_poly.pdbx_strand_id
1 'polypeptide(L)'
;MTKQGAIHFFQGLELLKKGEVPEAIKELNETIRDDDKFTDAHILKATSCLLLNDWMEALREYRYILSYDPNNCDAILNLGEIFVMRELFKDALEFFDKALRINPNIEIPYLSRGKSYYYLENYNKALSDIKSYLLSQPDSIEGYLLLGAIYFGMKDFQNAIKEINHAHKMDKTNPIPMYNLALIYEQVDDKEKMLKYLKKSAALGFEEAAELLKNFTDTN
;
A
#
# COMPACT_ATOMS: atom_id res chain seq x y z
N MET A 1 -30.00 -5.31 -13.38
CA MET A 1 -30.31 -4.21 -12.44
C MET A 1 -31.56 -3.43 -12.86
N THR A 2 -32.49 -3.24 -11.92
CA THR A 2 -33.69 -2.39 -12.06
C THR A 2 -33.39 -0.94 -11.67
N LYS A 3 -34.36 -0.03 -11.88
CA LYS A 3 -34.24 1.36 -11.38
C LYS A 3 -34.09 1.43 -9.86
N GLN A 4 -34.70 0.50 -9.13
CA GLN A 4 -34.63 0.48 -7.67
C GLN A 4 -33.23 0.05 -7.20
N GLY A 5 -32.64 -0.99 -7.80
CA GLY A 5 -31.26 -1.39 -7.52
C GLY A 5 -30.26 -0.27 -7.78
N ALA A 6 -30.42 0.47 -8.89
CA ALA A 6 -29.56 1.61 -9.20
C ALA A 6 -29.68 2.76 -8.16
N ILE A 7 -30.88 3.02 -7.62
CA ILE A 7 -31.07 4.02 -6.57
C ILE A 7 -30.28 3.65 -5.31
N HIS A 8 -30.41 2.40 -4.86
CA HIS A 8 -29.67 1.90 -3.70
C HIS A 8 -28.15 2.01 -3.91
N PHE A 9 -27.65 1.72 -5.12
CA PHE A 9 -26.23 1.87 -5.43
C PHE A 9 -25.75 3.31 -5.25
N PHE A 10 -26.47 4.29 -5.82
CA PHE A 10 -26.11 5.70 -5.67
C PHE A 10 -26.25 6.19 -4.22
N GLN A 11 -27.25 5.70 -3.47
CA GLN A 11 -27.38 6.00 -2.04
C GLN A 11 -26.19 5.45 -1.24
N GLY A 12 -25.76 4.22 -1.53
CA GLY A 12 -24.56 3.62 -0.95
C GLY A 12 -23.32 4.48 -1.20
N LEU A 13 -23.11 4.94 -2.44
CA LEU A 13 -22.01 5.85 -2.77
C LEU A 13 -22.06 7.17 -1.98
N GLU A 14 -23.23 7.77 -1.84
CA GLU A 14 -23.39 9.01 -1.07
C GLU A 14 -23.13 8.81 0.43
N LEU A 15 -23.54 7.68 0.99
CA LEU A 15 -23.25 7.32 2.38
C LEU A 15 -21.75 7.08 2.61
N LEU A 16 -21.06 6.43 1.67
CA LEU A 16 -19.60 6.27 1.73
C LEU A 16 -18.88 7.61 1.74
N LYS A 17 -19.32 8.57 0.92
CA LYS A 17 -18.76 9.94 0.92
C LYS A 17 -18.94 10.65 2.27
N LYS A 18 -20.00 10.33 3.01
CA LYS A 18 -20.28 10.87 4.35
C LYS A 18 -19.58 10.11 5.47
N GLY A 19 -18.93 8.98 5.17
CA GLY A 19 -18.33 8.09 6.17
C GLY A 19 -19.35 7.21 6.90
N GLU A 20 -20.61 7.16 6.44
CA GLU A 20 -21.68 6.32 6.98
C GLU A 20 -21.55 4.88 6.41
N VAL A 21 -20.42 4.23 6.72
CA VAL A 21 -20.01 2.96 6.10
C VAL A 21 -21.01 1.81 6.37
N PRO A 22 -21.54 1.60 7.60
CA PRO A 22 -22.50 0.52 7.85
C PRO A 22 -23.81 0.70 7.07
N GLU A 23 -24.30 1.93 6.95
CA GLU A 23 -25.50 2.28 6.19
C GLU A 23 -25.26 2.07 4.70
N ALA A 24 -24.09 2.48 4.19
CA ALA A 24 -23.72 2.23 2.80
C ALA A 24 -23.75 0.73 2.46
N ILE A 25 -23.22 -0.13 3.33
CA ILE A 25 -23.26 -1.59 3.13
C ILE A 25 -24.70 -2.11 3.05
N LYS A 26 -25.65 -1.55 3.80
CA LYS A 26 -27.07 -1.93 3.71
C LYS A 26 -27.63 -1.62 2.32
N GLU A 27 -27.39 -0.42 1.81
CA GLU A 27 -27.82 -0.01 0.47
C GLU A 27 -27.15 -0.85 -0.64
N LEU A 28 -25.87 -1.15 -0.50
CA LEU A 28 -25.16 -2.04 -1.43
C LEU A 28 -25.73 -3.46 -1.41
N ASN A 29 -26.14 -3.98 -0.26
CA ASN A 29 -26.83 -5.28 -0.19
C ASN A 29 -28.17 -5.26 -0.90
N GLU A 30 -28.95 -4.17 -0.86
CA GLU A 30 -30.19 -4.07 -1.65
C GLU A 30 -29.89 -4.06 -3.15
N THR A 31 -28.79 -3.42 -3.56
CA THR A 31 -28.32 -3.45 -4.95
C THR A 31 -27.97 -4.88 -5.38
N ILE A 32 -27.21 -5.61 -4.55
CA ILE A 32 -26.80 -7.00 -4.81
C ILE A 32 -28.00 -7.95 -4.83
N ARG A 33 -29.05 -7.69 -4.02
CA ARG A 33 -30.29 -8.49 -4.06
C ARG A 33 -31.05 -8.32 -5.36
N ASP A 34 -31.00 -7.13 -5.97
CA ASP A 34 -31.63 -6.83 -7.25
C ASP A 34 -30.83 -7.36 -8.44
N ASP A 35 -29.48 -7.31 -8.35
CA ASP A 35 -28.55 -7.83 -9.36
C ASP A 35 -27.31 -8.41 -8.68
N ASP A 36 -27.31 -9.75 -8.52
CA ASP A 36 -26.26 -10.47 -7.81
C ASP A 36 -24.90 -10.46 -8.52
N LYS A 37 -24.85 -10.06 -9.79
CA LYS A 37 -23.60 -9.97 -10.56
C LYS A 37 -23.19 -8.54 -10.84
N PHE A 38 -23.78 -7.59 -10.14
CA PHE A 38 -23.37 -6.19 -10.25
C PHE A 38 -22.04 -5.96 -9.52
N THR A 39 -20.94 -6.16 -10.24
CA THR A 39 -19.57 -6.20 -9.74
C THR A 39 -19.19 -4.97 -8.91
N ASP A 40 -19.58 -3.77 -9.34
CA ASP A 40 -19.24 -2.53 -8.63
C ASP A 40 -19.81 -2.50 -7.20
N ALA A 41 -21.03 -3.03 -6.98
CA ALA A 41 -21.60 -3.10 -5.65
C ALA A 41 -20.84 -4.09 -4.75
N HIS A 42 -20.40 -5.23 -5.30
CA HIS A 42 -19.57 -6.18 -4.59
C HIS A 42 -18.20 -5.58 -4.23
N ILE A 43 -17.54 -4.88 -5.16
CA ILE A 43 -16.25 -4.21 -4.91
C ILE A 43 -16.39 -3.16 -3.80
N LEU A 44 -17.41 -2.30 -3.89
CA LEU A 44 -17.66 -1.27 -2.89
C LEU A 44 -17.99 -1.87 -1.53
N LYS A 45 -18.81 -2.93 -1.48
CA LYS A 45 -19.12 -3.62 -0.23
C LYS A 45 -17.85 -4.21 0.38
N ALA A 46 -17.04 -4.92 -0.41
CA ALA A 46 -15.78 -5.50 0.04
C ALA A 46 -14.83 -4.44 0.59
N THR A 47 -14.66 -3.33 -0.12
CA THR A 47 -13.82 -2.19 0.31
C THR A 47 -14.36 -1.58 1.61
N SER A 48 -15.68 -1.43 1.72
CA SER A 48 -16.35 -0.94 2.93
C SER A 48 -16.13 -1.86 4.13
N CYS A 49 -16.18 -3.18 3.91
CA CYS A 49 -15.85 -4.17 4.93
C CYS A 49 -14.38 -4.05 5.39
N LEU A 50 -13.44 -3.79 4.49
CA LEU A 50 -12.04 -3.52 4.86
C LEU A 50 -11.90 -2.27 5.74
N LEU A 51 -12.65 -1.20 5.47
CA LEU A 51 -12.67 -0.01 6.32
C LEU A 51 -13.17 -0.32 7.75
N LEU A 52 -14.05 -1.31 7.90
CA LEU A 52 -14.54 -1.80 9.18
C LEU A 52 -13.68 -2.94 9.77
N ASN A 53 -12.52 -3.23 9.17
CA ASN A 53 -11.62 -4.33 9.54
C ASN A 53 -12.27 -5.73 9.43
N ASP A 54 -13.36 -5.86 8.66
CA ASP A 54 -14.00 -7.13 8.32
C ASP A 54 -13.42 -7.71 7.02
N TRP A 55 -12.16 -8.12 7.11
CA TRP A 55 -11.41 -8.68 5.98
C TRP A 55 -11.97 -10.03 5.52
N MET A 56 -12.68 -10.77 6.39
CA MET A 56 -13.30 -12.04 6.02
C MET A 56 -14.48 -11.84 5.08
N GLU A 57 -15.32 -10.84 5.33
CA GLU A 57 -16.40 -10.48 4.41
C GLU A 57 -15.84 -9.96 3.09
N ALA A 58 -14.83 -9.09 3.13
CA ALA A 58 -14.18 -8.57 1.93
C ALA A 58 -13.60 -9.70 1.04
N LEU A 59 -12.92 -10.69 1.65
CA LEU A 59 -12.44 -11.87 0.93
C LEU A 59 -13.58 -12.64 0.25
N ARG A 60 -14.73 -12.79 0.93
CA ARG A 60 -15.89 -13.50 0.38
C ARG A 60 -16.43 -12.79 -0.86
N GLU A 61 -16.61 -11.48 -0.77
CA GLU A 61 -17.11 -10.65 -1.87
C GLU A 61 -16.18 -10.69 -3.07
N TYR A 62 -14.86 -10.51 -2.88
CA TYR A 62 -13.91 -10.59 -3.98
C TYR A 62 -13.83 -12.00 -4.60
N ARG A 63 -13.86 -13.05 -3.78
CA ARG A 63 -13.89 -14.44 -4.30
C ARG A 63 -15.18 -14.73 -5.06
N TYR A 64 -16.29 -14.15 -4.63
CA TYR A 64 -17.55 -14.27 -5.34
C TYR A 64 -17.48 -13.61 -6.72
N ILE A 65 -16.91 -12.40 -6.83
CA ILE A 65 -16.61 -11.78 -8.14
C ILE A 65 -15.80 -12.73 -9.03
N LEU A 66 -14.71 -13.28 -8.50
CA LEU A 66 -13.84 -14.19 -9.26
C LEU A 66 -14.48 -15.53 -9.63
N SER A 67 -15.60 -15.90 -9.01
CA SER A 67 -16.33 -17.12 -9.38
C SER A 67 -17.08 -16.98 -10.71
N TYR A 68 -17.48 -15.75 -11.08
CA TYR A 68 -18.17 -15.48 -12.35
C TYR A 68 -17.37 -14.63 -13.33
N ASP A 69 -16.41 -13.83 -12.87
CA ASP A 69 -15.42 -13.12 -13.68
C ASP A 69 -14.00 -13.45 -13.17
N PRO A 70 -13.42 -14.59 -13.58
CA PRO A 70 -12.13 -15.05 -13.09
C PRO A 70 -10.95 -14.13 -13.41
N ASN A 71 -11.11 -13.18 -14.33
CA ASN A 71 -10.08 -12.26 -14.77
C ASN A 71 -10.34 -10.82 -14.34
N ASN A 72 -11.28 -10.60 -13.41
CA ASN A 72 -11.52 -9.29 -12.83
C ASN A 72 -10.26 -8.75 -12.13
N CYS A 73 -9.57 -7.80 -12.75
CA CYS A 73 -8.31 -7.25 -12.24
C CYS A 73 -8.48 -6.61 -10.86
N ASP A 74 -9.56 -5.86 -10.64
CA ASP A 74 -9.79 -5.14 -9.39
C ASP A 74 -9.99 -6.11 -8.22
N ALA A 75 -10.79 -7.16 -8.40
CA ALA A 75 -10.96 -8.18 -7.36
C ALA A 75 -9.67 -8.97 -7.10
N ILE A 76 -8.88 -9.28 -8.13
CA ILE A 76 -7.57 -9.94 -7.96
C ILE A 76 -6.61 -9.05 -7.18
N LEU A 77 -6.51 -7.77 -7.54
CA LEU A 77 -5.60 -6.82 -6.89
C LEU A 77 -5.98 -6.62 -5.43
N ASN A 78 -7.26 -6.38 -5.14
CA ASN A 78 -7.72 -6.19 -3.78
C ASN A 78 -7.57 -7.45 -2.91
N LEU A 79 -7.71 -8.65 -3.48
CA LEU A 79 -7.33 -9.88 -2.75
C LEU A 79 -5.85 -9.84 -2.39
N GLY A 80 -4.96 -9.55 -3.34
CA GLY A 80 -3.52 -9.41 -3.09
C GLY A 80 -3.22 -8.42 -1.96
N GLU A 81 -3.85 -7.25 -1.97
CA GLU A 81 -3.72 -6.24 -0.90
C GLU A 81 -4.20 -6.74 0.46
N ILE A 82 -5.29 -7.51 0.53
CA ILE A 82 -5.72 -8.14 1.78
C ILE A 82 -4.62 -9.05 2.32
N PHE A 83 -4.00 -9.88 1.49
CA PHE A 83 -2.90 -10.74 1.94
C PHE A 83 -1.68 -9.91 2.40
N VAL A 84 -1.37 -8.80 1.74
CA VAL A 84 -0.31 -7.84 2.20
C VAL A 84 -0.65 -7.24 3.56
N MET A 85 -1.87 -6.76 3.78
CA MET A 85 -2.33 -6.22 5.07
C MET A 85 -2.28 -7.25 6.20
N ARG A 86 -2.31 -8.54 5.86
CA ARG A 86 -2.17 -9.67 6.79
C ARG A 86 -0.75 -10.20 6.90
N GLU A 87 0.23 -9.51 6.30
CA GLU A 87 1.64 -9.90 6.24
C GLU A 87 1.89 -11.27 5.57
N LEU A 88 0.90 -11.75 4.80
CA LEU A 88 0.98 -12.99 4.03
C LEU A 88 1.58 -12.72 2.64
N PHE A 89 2.79 -12.16 2.63
CA PHE A 89 3.43 -11.63 1.42
C PHE A 89 3.61 -12.70 0.34
N LYS A 90 3.93 -13.94 0.71
CA LYS A 90 4.11 -15.04 -0.25
C LYS A 90 2.82 -15.37 -1.00
N ASP A 91 1.70 -15.40 -0.30
CA ASP A 91 0.39 -15.69 -0.88
C ASP A 91 -0.09 -14.51 -1.75
N ALA A 92 0.22 -13.27 -1.34
CA ALA A 92 -0.08 -12.07 -2.12
C ALA A 92 0.57 -12.07 -3.51
N LEU A 93 1.79 -12.64 -3.65
CA LEU A 93 2.51 -12.71 -4.93
C LEU A 93 1.69 -13.39 -6.03
N GLU A 94 0.92 -14.44 -5.70
CA GLU A 94 0.13 -15.18 -6.71
C GLU A 94 -0.94 -14.28 -7.36
N PHE A 95 -1.54 -13.38 -6.57
CA PHE A 95 -2.55 -12.43 -7.05
C PHE A 95 -1.93 -11.36 -7.93
N PHE A 96 -0.81 -10.76 -7.50
CA PHE A 96 -0.12 -9.74 -8.31
C PHE A 96 0.46 -10.33 -9.60
N ASP A 97 1.00 -11.55 -9.56
CA ASP A 97 1.43 -12.27 -10.75
C ASP A 97 0.25 -12.53 -11.71
N LYS A 98 -0.93 -12.88 -11.18
CA LYS A 98 -2.12 -13.07 -11.99
C LYS A 98 -2.60 -11.75 -12.61
N ALA A 99 -2.63 -10.66 -11.85
CA ALA A 99 -3.01 -9.34 -12.35
C ALA A 99 -2.10 -8.89 -13.51
N LEU A 100 -0.78 -9.06 -13.37
CA LEU A 100 0.19 -8.71 -14.40
C LEU A 100 0.13 -9.61 -15.64
N ARG A 101 -0.28 -10.88 -15.49
CA ARG A 101 -0.57 -11.75 -16.65
C ARG A 101 -1.80 -11.30 -17.43
N ILE A 102 -2.81 -10.77 -16.75
CA ILE A 102 -4.05 -10.28 -17.38
C ILE A 102 -3.80 -8.93 -18.05
N ASN A 103 -3.19 -8.00 -17.32
CA ASN A 103 -2.85 -6.68 -17.84
C ASN A 103 -1.48 -6.23 -17.32
N PRO A 104 -0.42 -6.34 -18.14
CA PRO A 104 0.93 -5.96 -17.75
C PRO A 104 1.13 -4.45 -17.66
N ASN A 105 0.17 -3.62 -18.08
CA ASN A 105 0.30 -2.16 -18.07
C ASN A 105 -0.26 -1.51 -16.80
N ILE A 106 -0.87 -2.26 -15.88
CA ILE A 106 -1.34 -1.71 -14.62
C ILE A 106 -0.13 -1.47 -13.72
N GLU A 107 0.03 -0.25 -13.19
CA GLU A 107 1.19 0.12 -12.40
C GLU A 107 1.15 -0.47 -10.98
N ILE A 108 -0.03 -0.44 -10.36
CA ILE A 108 -0.26 -0.85 -8.95
C ILE A 108 0.33 -2.24 -8.62
N PRO A 109 0.08 -3.32 -9.39
CA PRO A 109 0.64 -4.62 -9.06
C PRO A 109 2.18 -4.64 -8.98
N TYR A 110 2.90 -3.81 -9.73
CA TYR A 110 4.37 -3.74 -9.63
C TYR A 110 4.80 -3.17 -8.28
N LEU A 111 4.15 -2.10 -7.80
CA LEU A 111 4.44 -1.54 -6.49
C LEU A 111 4.18 -2.57 -5.38
N SER A 112 2.99 -3.18 -5.38
CA SER A 112 2.56 -4.11 -4.33
C SER A 112 3.35 -5.42 -4.32
N ARG A 113 3.69 -5.96 -5.51
CA ARG A 113 4.56 -7.13 -5.64
C ARG A 113 5.99 -6.80 -5.25
N GLY A 114 6.49 -5.61 -5.61
CA GLY A 114 7.80 -5.12 -5.15
C GLY A 114 7.87 -5.00 -3.63
N LYS A 115 6.82 -4.48 -2.99
CA LYS A 115 6.69 -4.37 -1.53
C LYS A 115 6.69 -5.75 -0.86
N SER A 116 5.95 -6.70 -1.44
CA SER A 116 5.92 -8.09 -0.98
C SER A 116 7.28 -8.79 -1.11
N TYR A 117 7.98 -8.60 -2.24
CA TYR A 117 9.35 -9.11 -2.39
C TYR A 117 10.33 -8.48 -1.43
N TYR A 118 10.18 -7.19 -1.10
CA TYR A 118 11.00 -6.51 -0.09
C TYR A 118 10.85 -7.16 1.29
N TYR A 119 9.62 -7.39 1.76
CA TYR A 119 9.38 -8.04 3.05
C TYR A 119 9.80 -9.52 3.08
N LEU A 120 9.86 -10.17 1.92
CA LEU A 120 10.41 -11.52 1.75
C LEU A 120 11.95 -11.51 1.55
N GLU A 121 12.60 -10.35 1.71
CA GLU A 121 14.04 -10.14 1.50
C GLU A 121 14.55 -10.52 0.10
N ASN A 122 13.65 -10.61 -0.87
CA ASN A 122 13.99 -10.86 -2.27
C ASN A 122 14.27 -9.54 -3.00
N TYR A 123 15.32 -8.85 -2.57
CA TYR A 123 15.62 -7.49 -3.01
C TYR A 123 15.85 -7.36 -4.52
N ASN A 124 16.38 -8.39 -5.19
CA ASN A 124 16.59 -8.35 -6.64
C ASN A 124 15.27 -8.28 -7.41
N LYS A 125 14.26 -9.07 -7.00
CA LYS A 125 12.94 -9.02 -7.61
C LYS A 125 12.20 -7.74 -7.24
N ALA A 126 12.29 -7.32 -5.97
CA ALA A 126 11.74 -6.05 -5.51
C ALA A 126 12.29 -4.87 -6.33
N LEU A 127 13.61 -4.85 -6.58
CA LEU A 127 14.29 -3.83 -7.37
C LEU A 127 13.79 -3.80 -8.83
N SER A 128 13.57 -4.95 -9.44
CA SER A 128 13.04 -5.04 -10.80
C SER A 128 11.63 -4.47 -10.89
N ASP A 129 10.77 -4.82 -9.94
CA ASP A 129 9.37 -4.38 -9.91
C ASP A 129 9.27 -2.88 -9.63
N ILE A 130 10.00 -2.37 -8.64
CA ILE A 130 9.92 -0.95 -8.29
C ILE A 130 10.49 -0.05 -9.40
N LYS A 131 11.51 -0.51 -10.14
CA LYS A 131 12.00 0.20 -11.31
C LYS A 131 10.96 0.25 -12.43
N SER A 132 10.25 -0.86 -12.65
CA SER A 132 9.16 -0.91 -13.64
C SER A 132 8.02 0.03 -13.26
N TYR A 133 7.64 0.06 -11.98
CA TYR A 133 6.66 0.99 -11.44
C TYR A 133 7.07 2.47 -11.60
N LEU A 134 8.32 2.82 -11.29
CA LEU A 134 8.82 4.19 -11.40
C LEU A 134 8.98 4.68 -12.85
N LEU A 135 9.01 3.78 -13.86
CA LEU A 135 8.98 4.19 -15.27
C LEU A 135 7.63 4.82 -15.65
N SER A 136 6.53 4.32 -15.10
CA SER A 136 5.18 4.84 -15.34
C SER A 136 4.74 5.86 -14.29
N GLN A 137 5.27 5.77 -13.07
CA GLN A 137 4.97 6.68 -11.96
C GLN A 137 6.23 7.41 -11.46
N PRO A 138 6.86 8.25 -12.30
CA PRO A 138 8.15 8.89 -11.98
C PRO A 138 8.07 9.89 -10.83
N ASP A 139 6.86 10.32 -10.44
CA ASP A 139 6.61 11.26 -9.35
C ASP A 139 6.11 10.56 -8.06
N SER A 140 6.24 9.23 -7.96
CA SER A 140 5.81 8.49 -6.78
C SER A 140 6.83 8.55 -5.64
N ILE A 141 6.52 9.34 -4.61
CA ILE A 141 7.31 9.42 -3.37
C ILE A 141 7.41 8.03 -2.70
N GLU A 142 6.30 7.29 -2.62
CA GLU A 142 6.29 5.92 -2.09
C GLU A 142 7.23 5.00 -2.90
N GLY A 143 7.22 5.13 -4.23
CA GLY A 143 8.12 4.37 -5.10
C GLY A 143 9.60 4.60 -4.78
N TYR A 144 10.03 5.86 -4.61
CA TYR A 144 11.42 6.17 -4.24
C TYR A 144 11.76 5.78 -2.80
N LEU A 145 10.82 5.88 -1.87
CA LEU A 145 11.02 5.40 -0.49
C LEU A 145 11.24 3.88 -0.48
N LEU A 146 10.43 3.12 -1.20
CA LEU A 146 10.59 1.67 -1.32
C LEU A 146 11.89 1.31 -2.06
N LEU A 147 12.23 2.02 -3.14
CA LEU A 147 13.51 1.82 -3.83
C LEU A 147 14.71 2.07 -2.89
N GLY A 148 14.65 3.13 -2.08
CA GLY A 148 15.64 3.41 -1.04
C GLY A 148 15.74 2.30 0.02
N ALA A 149 14.60 1.80 0.49
CA ALA A 149 14.54 0.69 1.44
C ALA A 149 15.10 -0.62 0.84
N ILE A 150 14.82 -0.89 -0.43
CA ILE A 150 15.39 -2.05 -1.15
C ILE A 150 16.92 -1.96 -1.22
N TYR A 151 17.47 -0.80 -1.62
CA TYR A 151 18.93 -0.61 -1.62
C TYR A 151 19.54 -0.72 -0.21
N PHE A 152 18.84 -0.22 0.81
CA PHE A 152 19.25 -0.38 2.20
C PHE A 152 19.33 -1.86 2.61
N GLY A 153 18.32 -2.67 2.29
CA GLY A 153 18.32 -4.12 2.51
C GLY A 153 19.45 -4.84 1.76
N MET A 154 19.81 -4.35 0.57
CA MET A 154 20.97 -4.82 -0.20
C MET A 154 22.32 -4.33 0.35
N LYS A 155 22.34 -3.51 1.41
CA LYS A 155 23.52 -2.82 1.97
C LYS A 155 24.20 -1.85 0.98
N ASP A 156 23.48 -1.45 -0.06
CA ASP A 156 23.91 -0.40 -0.98
C ASP A 156 23.48 0.97 -0.44
N PHE A 157 24.18 1.40 0.63
CA PHE A 157 23.83 2.63 1.33
C PHE A 157 23.99 3.87 0.47
N GLN A 158 24.87 3.85 -0.54
CA GLN A 158 25.07 4.96 -1.45
C GLN A 158 23.83 5.20 -2.30
N ASN A 159 23.30 4.15 -2.94
CA ASN A 159 22.07 4.27 -3.71
C ASN A 159 20.86 4.49 -2.81
N ALA A 160 20.79 3.87 -1.63
CA ALA A 160 19.71 4.13 -0.66
C ALA A 160 19.62 5.63 -0.30
N ILE A 161 20.73 6.24 0.08
CA ILE A 161 20.80 7.69 0.40
C ILE A 161 20.39 8.54 -0.80
N LYS A 162 20.81 8.17 -2.01
CA LYS A 162 20.46 8.91 -3.24
C LYS A 162 18.96 8.95 -3.46
N GLU A 163 18.30 7.79 -3.44
CA GLU A 163 16.87 7.68 -3.73
C GLU A 163 16.00 8.25 -2.60
N ILE A 164 16.40 8.10 -1.33
CA ILE A 164 15.70 8.72 -0.21
C ILE A 164 15.82 10.26 -0.25
N ASN A 165 16.98 10.79 -0.62
CA ASN A 165 17.11 12.24 -0.84
C ASN A 165 16.27 12.74 -2.02
N HIS A 166 16.04 11.89 -3.03
CA HIS A 166 15.12 12.22 -4.11
C HIS A 166 13.68 12.37 -3.56
N ALA A 167 13.19 11.38 -2.81
CA ALA A 167 11.89 11.44 -2.14
C ALA A 167 11.74 12.67 -1.24
N HIS A 168 12.78 13.00 -0.45
CA HIS A 168 12.77 14.20 0.40
C HIS A 168 12.69 15.52 -0.39
N LYS A 169 13.29 15.60 -1.57
CA LYS A 169 13.22 16.80 -2.41
C LYS A 169 11.81 17.02 -2.97
N MET A 170 11.08 15.94 -3.23
CA MET A 170 9.71 15.97 -3.73
C MET A 170 8.74 16.44 -2.65
N ASP A 171 8.90 15.94 -1.42
CA ASP A 171 8.13 16.39 -0.26
C ASP A 171 9.03 16.58 0.97
N LYS A 172 9.21 17.85 1.33
CA LYS A 172 10.02 18.26 2.48
C LYS A 172 9.27 18.17 3.81
N THR A 173 7.96 18.02 3.77
CA THR A 173 7.09 17.89 4.95
C THR A 173 6.92 16.44 5.38
N ASN A 174 7.19 15.48 4.49
CA ASN A 174 7.21 14.08 4.84
C ASN A 174 8.39 13.76 5.77
N PRO A 175 8.13 13.22 6.98
CA PRO A 175 9.20 12.89 7.92
C PRO A 175 9.94 11.57 7.59
N ILE A 176 9.34 10.68 6.81
CA ILE A 176 9.83 9.32 6.55
C ILE A 176 11.19 9.30 5.85
N PRO A 177 11.45 10.12 4.79
CA PRO A 177 12.78 10.17 4.18
C PRO A 177 13.90 10.47 5.20
N MET A 178 13.66 11.40 6.14
CA MET A 178 14.67 11.77 7.13
C MET A 178 14.89 10.65 8.15
N TYR A 179 13.82 9.98 8.58
CA TYR A 179 13.94 8.81 9.43
C TYR A 179 14.74 7.69 8.75
N ASN A 180 14.44 7.38 7.49
CA ASN A 180 15.18 6.36 6.74
C ASN A 180 16.66 6.71 6.55
N LEU A 181 16.99 8.00 6.33
CA LEU A 181 18.39 8.45 6.32
C LEU A 181 19.07 8.21 7.68
N ALA A 182 18.38 8.46 8.79
CA ALA A 182 18.94 8.21 10.11
C ALA A 182 19.27 6.72 10.32
N LEU A 183 18.36 5.82 9.93
CA LEU A 183 18.60 4.36 9.98
C LEU A 183 19.81 3.95 9.13
N ILE A 184 20.01 4.57 7.96
CA ILE A 184 21.21 4.33 7.14
C ILE A 184 22.48 4.78 7.86
N TYR A 185 22.46 5.99 8.45
CA TYR A 185 23.64 6.52 9.15
C TYR A 185 23.96 5.78 10.44
N GLU A 186 22.97 5.17 11.07
CA GLU A 186 23.19 4.20 12.15
C GLU A 186 23.97 2.97 11.66
N GLN A 187 23.58 2.38 10.51
CA GLN A 187 24.28 1.22 9.94
C GLN A 187 25.72 1.50 9.51
N VAL A 188 26.05 2.74 9.15
CA VAL A 188 27.43 3.15 8.79
C VAL A 188 28.20 3.80 9.95
N ASP A 189 27.68 3.72 11.18
CA ASP A 189 28.29 4.27 12.40
C ASP A 189 28.61 5.78 12.34
N ASP A 190 27.83 6.53 11.56
CA ASP A 190 27.92 8.00 11.49
C ASP A 190 26.90 8.63 12.47
N LYS A 191 27.25 8.59 13.76
CA LYS A 191 26.39 9.08 14.85
C LYS A 191 25.99 10.54 14.68
N GLU A 192 26.86 11.38 14.13
CA GLU A 192 26.57 12.80 13.90
C GLU A 192 25.42 12.97 12.90
N LYS A 193 25.51 12.32 11.73
CA LYS A 193 24.45 12.41 10.72
C LYS A 193 23.19 11.69 11.16
N MET A 194 23.30 10.54 11.82
CA MET A 194 22.16 9.83 12.38
C MET A 194 21.34 10.75 13.30
N LEU A 195 21.97 11.35 14.31
CA LEU A 195 21.28 12.25 15.26
C LEU A 195 20.72 13.50 14.56
N LYS A 196 21.44 14.04 13.56
CA LYS A 196 20.96 15.16 12.75
C LYS A 196 19.66 14.82 12.02
N TYR A 197 19.57 13.66 11.39
CA TYR A 197 18.38 13.27 10.62
C TYR A 197 17.21 12.83 11.53
N LEU A 198 17.48 12.16 12.66
CA LEU A 198 16.44 11.89 13.68
C LEU A 198 15.79 13.18 14.18
N LYS A 199 16.60 14.19 14.55
CA LYS A 199 16.08 15.49 15.00
C LYS A 199 15.19 16.15 13.96
N LYS A 200 15.57 16.09 12.68
CA LYS A 200 14.76 16.69 11.62
C LYS A 200 13.44 15.93 11.39
N SER A 201 13.46 14.59 11.43
CA SER A 201 12.26 13.77 11.30
C SER A 201 11.30 13.98 12.49
N ALA A 202 11.84 13.99 13.72
CA ALA A 202 11.08 14.27 14.93
C ALA A 202 10.47 15.68 14.94
N ALA A 203 11.18 16.69 14.41
CA ALA A 203 10.67 18.05 14.27
C ALA A 203 9.49 18.16 13.29
N LEU A 204 9.31 17.17 12.41
CA LEU A 204 8.16 17.02 11.52
C LEU A 204 7.04 16.18 12.15
N GLY A 205 7.16 15.82 13.43
CA GLY A 205 6.11 15.12 14.19
C GLY A 205 6.15 13.59 14.12
N PHE A 206 7.24 12.99 13.62
CA PHE A 206 7.35 11.53 13.55
C PHE A 206 7.77 10.93 14.89
N GLU A 207 6.87 10.17 15.50
CA GLU A 207 6.97 9.69 16.88
C GLU A 207 8.12 8.69 17.05
N GLU A 208 8.31 7.78 16.10
CA GLU A 208 9.37 6.78 16.12
C GLU A 208 10.75 7.42 16.07
N ALA A 209 10.92 8.51 15.31
CA ALA A 209 12.16 9.29 15.32
C ALA A 209 12.39 9.98 16.67
N ALA A 210 11.34 10.51 17.29
CA ALA A 210 11.43 11.19 18.57
C ALA A 210 11.75 10.21 19.71
N GLU A 211 11.17 9.00 19.68
CA GLU A 211 11.43 7.94 20.64
C GLU A 211 12.85 7.41 20.51
N LEU A 212 13.29 7.10 19.28
CA LEU A 212 14.66 6.67 19.03
C LEU A 212 15.69 7.72 19.47
N LEU A 213 15.41 9.01 19.23
CA LEU A 213 16.28 10.11 19.66
C LEU A 213 16.47 10.17 21.19
N LYS A 214 15.40 9.92 21.98
CA LYS A 214 15.49 9.91 23.45
C LYS A 214 16.47 8.86 23.97
N ASN A 215 16.44 7.66 23.38
CA ASN A 215 17.32 6.56 23.76
C ASN A 215 18.82 6.91 23.62
N PHE A 216 19.17 7.83 22.72
CA PHE A 216 20.54 8.31 22.52
C PHE A 216 20.91 9.55 23.34
N THR A 217 19.93 10.29 23.86
CA THR A 217 20.19 11.45 24.73
C THR A 217 20.27 11.07 26.21
N ASP A 218 19.57 10.02 26.62
CA ASP A 218 19.53 9.57 28.02
C ASP A 218 20.72 8.66 28.40
N THR A 219 21.55 8.27 27.42
CA THR A 219 22.70 7.37 27.58
C THR A 219 24.07 8.08 27.62
N ASN A 220 24.11 9.42 27.67
CA ASN A 220 25.31 10.26 27.78
C ASN A 220 25.24 11.19 28.99
#